data_AF-A0A2A8HPX9-F1
#
_entry.id   AF-A0A2A8HPX9-F1
#
_cell.length_a   1.000
_cell.length_b   1.000
_cell.length_c   1.000
_cell.angle_alpha   90.00
_cell.angle_beta   90.00
_cell.angle_gamma   90.00
#
_symmetry.space_group_name_H-M   'P 1'
#
loop_
_entity.id
_entity.type
_entity.pdbx_description
1 polymer ?
#
loop_
_entity_poly.entity_id
_entity_poly.type
_entity_poly.pdbx_seq_one_letter_code
_entity_poly.pdbx_strand_id
1 'polypeptide(L)'
;MSELTDLVYAYYVAGPAADLSVAPRFYPHGELVLIFEDKVSISVRKFGTKARGCAKEAGARFIDAMIEKGAWSTKQNEFGGSMHAFQADRFRTALAELQAEDENVQRAKAEGPEYWEKAFSGLVA
;
A
#
# COMPACT_ATOMS: atom_id res chain seq x y z
N MET A 1 10.52 -1.56 11.39
CA MET A 1 9.95 -0.68 10.35
C MET A 1 10.21 0.75 10.77
N SER A 2 10.57 1.63 9.83
CA SER A 2 10.88 3.04 10.15
C SER A 2 9.61 3.89 10.16
N GLU A 3 9.60 4.98 10.94
CA GLU A 3 8.48 5.95 10.93
C GLU A 3 8.18 6.49 9.52
N LEU A 4 9.22 6.65 8.70
CA LEU A 4 9.06 7.07 7.32
C LEU A 4 8.38 5.99 6.46
N THR A 5 8.71 4.71 6.68
CA THR A 5 8.03 3.59 6.01
C THR A 5 6.55 3.55 6.40
N ASP A 6 6.24 3.74 7.68
CA ASP A 6 4.85 3.79 8.16
C ASP A 6 4.07 4.95 7.53
N LEU A 7 4.69 6.13 7.41
CA LEU A 7 4.06 7.28 6.77
C LEU A 7 3.86 7.07 5.25
N VAL A 8 4.82 6.44 4.56
CA VAL A 8 4.68 6.07 3.14
C VAL A 8 3.54 5.08 2.93
N TYR A 9 3.44 4.06 3.79
CA TYR A 9 2.34 3.10 3.80
C TYR A 9 1.00 3.81 4.00
N ALA A 10 0.88 4.63 5.05
CA ALA A 10 -0.35 5.34 5.37
C ALA A 10 -0.79 6.28 4.25
N TYR A 11 0.15 7.03 3.64
CA TYR A 11 -0.14 7.90 2.52
C TYR A 11 -0.71 7.12 1.32
N TYR A 12 -0.13 5.96 1.01
CA TYR A 12 -0.62 5.11 -0.08
C TYR A 12 -2.03 4.58 0.20
N VAL A 13 -2.27 4.10 1.43
CA VAL A 13 -3.59 3.60 1.88
C VAL A 13 -4.65 4.72 1.90
N ALA A 14 -4.27 5.95 2.27
CA ALA A 14 -5.19 7.07 2.40
C ALA A 14 -5.90 7.47 1.10
N GLY A 15 -5.25 7.28 -0.05
CA GLY A 15 -5.75 7.80 -1.32
C GLY A 15 -5.32 6.97 -2.53
N PRO A 16 -4.03 6.92 -2.89
CA PRO A 16 -3.56 6.29 -4.12
C PRO A 16 -3.99 4.82 -4.32
N ALA A 17 -4.15 4.06 -3.24
CA ALA A 17 -4.65 2.69 -3.31
C ALA A 17 -6.11 2.59 -3.80
N ALA A 18 -6.93 3.63 -3.65
CA ALA A 18 -8.34 3.62 -4.08
C ALA A 18 -8.49 3.59 -5.61
N ASP A 19 -7.51 4.15 -6.33
CA ASP A 19 -7.46 4.17 -7.80
C ASP A 19 -6.85 2.88 -8.38
N LEU A 20 -6.59 1.87 -7.54
CA LEU A 20 -5.97 0.64 -7.99
C LEU A 20 -6.90 -0.15 -8.91
N SER A 21 -6.41 -0.41 -10.12
CA SER A 21 -6.97 -1.40 -11.04
C SER A 21 -5.89 -2.43 -11.39
N VAL A 22 -6.23 -3.71 -11.27
CA VAL A 22 -5.37 -4.85 -11.61
C VAL A 22 -6.17 -5.83 -12.45
N ALA A 23 -5.54 -6.40 -13.47
CA ALA A 23 -6.19 -7.39 -14.31
C ALA A 23 -6.58 -8.64 -13.47
N PRO A 24 -7.75 -9.25 -13.71
CA PRO A 24 -8.24 -10.40 -12.94
C PRO A 24 -7.54 -11.71 -13.37
N ARG A 25 -6.23 -11.77 -13.20
CA ARG A 25 -5.41 -12.98 -13.37
C ARG A 25 -4.69 -13.32 -12.08
N PHE A 26 -4.09 -14.50 -12.04
CA PHE A 26 -3.28 -14.95 -10.92
C PHE A 26 -1.83 -14.47 -11.06
N TYR A 27 -1.30 -13.87 -10.00
CA TYR A 27 0.06 -13.37 -9.90
C TYR A 27 0.81 -14.10 -8.78
N PRO A 28 2.09 -14.45 -8.95
CA PRO A 28 2.92 -14.89 -7.84
C PRO A 28 3.15 -13.72 -6.87
N HIS A 29 3.28 -14.01 -5.58
CA HIS A 29 3.50 -12.98 -4.55
C HIS A 29 4.67 -12.03 -4.87
N GLY A 30 5.80 -12.58 -5.32
CA GLY A 30 6.97 -11.77 -5.69
C GLY A 30 6.71 -10.77 -6.83
N GLU A 31 5.86 -11.10 -7.81
CA GLU A 31 5.46 -10.14 -8.87
C GLU A 31 4.58 -9.05 -8.30
N LEU A 32 3.68 -9.38 -7.37
CA LEU A 32 2.85 -8.38 -6.71
C LEU A 32 3.69 -7.40 -5.88
N VAL A 33 4.69 -7.87 -5.14
CA VAL A 33 5.61 -7.00 -4.40
C VAL A 33 6.25 -5.97 -5.34
N LEU A 34 6.73 -6.38 -6.52
CA LEU A 34 7.32 -5.48 -7.51
C LEU A 34 6.30 -4.47 -8.07
N ILE A 35 5.08 -4.92 -8.35
CA ILE A 35 3.99 -4.06 -8.84
C ILE A 35 3.66 -2.98 -7.80
N PHE A 36 3.57 -3.34 -6.52
CA PHE A 36 3.22 -2.40 -5.47
C PHE A 36 4.39 -1.51 -5.06
N GLU A 37 5.62 -1.99 -5.12
CA GLU A 37 6.82 -1.14 -5.01
C GLU A 37 6.77 0.01 -6.02
N ASP A 38 6.50 -0.28 -7.30
CA ASP A 38 6.41 0.74 -8.35
C ASP A 38 5.28 1.74 -8.09
N LYS A 39 4.07 1.24 -7.77
CA LYS A 39 2.91 2.09 -7.48
C LYS A 39 3.16 3.01 -6.30
N VAL A 40 3.68 2.48 -5.18
CA VAL A 40 4.01 3.28 -4.00
C VAL A 40 5.09 4.31 -4.35
N SER A 41 6.16 3.91 -5.06
CA SER A 41 7.24 4.80 -5.47
C SER A 41 6.74 5.99 -6.30
N ILE A 42 5.80 5.75 -7.22
CA ILE A 42 5.15 6.81 -8.01
C ILE A 42 4.32 7.73 -7.10
N SER A 43 3.56 7.17 -6.15
CA SER A 43 2.69 7.94 -5.25
C SER A 43 3.48 8.89 -4.34
N VAL A 44 4.63 8.46 -3.81
CA VAL A 44 5.42 9.25 -2.86
C VAL A 44 6.55 10.05 -3.50
N ARG A 45 6.70 10.02 -4.82
CA ARG A 45 7.83 10.66 -5.52
C ARG A 45 8.01 12.15 -5.21
N LYS A 46 6.92 12.86 -4.92
CA LYS A 46 6.92 14.30 -4.59
C LYS A 46 7.57 14.61 -3.23
N PHE A 47 7.69 13.61 -2.35
CA PHE A 47 8.30 13.74 -1.02
C PHE A 47 9.80 13.40 -1.00
N GLY A 48 10.43 13.22 -2.16
CA GLY A 48 11.88 13.05 -2.29
C GLY A 48 12.36 11.60 -2.25
N THR A 49 13.69 11.43 -2.36
CA THR A 49 14.35 10.13 -2.54
C THR A 49 14.29 9.24 -1.30
N LYS A 50 14.33 9.81 -0.08
CA LYS A 50 14.19 9.06 1.17
C LYS A 50 12.83 8.36 1.24
N ALA A 51 11.74 9.07 0.95
CA ALA A 51 10.39 8.49 0.92
C ALA A 51 10.26 7.40 -0.16
N ARG A 52 10.80 7.63 -1.37
CA ARG A 52 10.85 6.60 -2.42
C ARG A 52 11.66 5.37 -2.00
N GLY A 53 12.71 5.54 -1.20
CA GLY A 53 13.52 4.45 -0.67
C GLY A 53 12.74 3.47 0.21
N CYS A 54 11.62 3.88 0.79
CA CYS A 54 10.74 3.03 1.59
C CYS A 54 9.66 2.30 0.76
N ALA A 55 9.58 2.54 -0.55
CA ALA A 55 8.47 2.06 -1.38
C ALA A 55 8.34 0.53 -1.42
N LYS A 56 9.47 -0.19 -1.43
CA LYS A 56 9.46 -1.66 -1.45
C LYS A 56 8.87 -2.25 -0.17
N GLU A 57 9.30 -1.76 0.99
CA GLU A 57 8.83 -2.24 2.29
C GLU A 57 7.35 -1.90 2.49
N ALA A 58 6.94 -0.67 2.16
CA ALA A 58 5.56 -0.24 2.25
C ALA A 58 4.64 -0.99 1.25
N GLY A 59 5.11 -1.23 0.03
CA GLY A 59 4.39 -2.00 -0.98
C GLY A 59 4.21 -3.47 -0.59
N ALA A 60 5.25 -4.11 -0.05
CA ALA A 60 5.18 -5.46 0.49
C ALA A 60 4.16 -5.56 1.64
N ARG A 61 4.24 -4.64 2.61
CA ARG A 61 3.28 -4.56 3.72
C ARG A 61 1.84 -4.39 3.22
N PHE A 62 1.63 -3.51 2.25
CA PHE A 62 0.31 -3.29 1.67
C PHE A 62 -0.26 -4.56 1.05
N ILE A 63 0.52 -5.24 0.21
CA ILE A 63 0.00 -6.45 -0.45
C ILE A 63 -0.25 -7.58 0.56
N ASP A 64 0.61 -7.76 1.56
CA ASP A 64 0.43 -8.78 2.60
C ASP A 64 -0.86 -8.54 3.40
N ALA A 65 -1.09 -7.29 3.85
CA ALA A 65 -2.31 -6.92 4.56
C ALA A 65 -3.57 -7.10 3.70
N MET A 66 -3.49 -6.78 2.41
CA MET A 66 -4.62 -6.96 1.49
C MET A 66 -4.91 -8.43 1.19
N ILE A 67 -3.88 -9.28 1.09
CA ILE A 67 -4.07 -10.74 0.97
C ILE A 67 -4.71 -11.30 2.24
N GLU A 68 -4.22 -10.91 3.42
CA GLU A 68 -4.73 -11.35 4.72
C GLU A 68 -6.20 -10.97 4.91
N LYS A 69 -6.59 -9.75 4.53
CA LYS A 69 -7.98 -9.27 4.55
C LYS A 69 -8.86 -9.83 3.41
N GLY A 70 -8.34 -10.72 2.57
CA GLY A 70 -9.10 -11.41 1.53
C GLY A 70 -9.40 -10.56 0.28
N ALA A 71 -8.68 -9.45 0.08
CA ALA A 71 -8.74 -8.68 -1.16
C ALA A 71 -8.14 -9.43 -2.37
N TRP A 72 -7.49 -10.57 -2.10
CA TRP A 72 -6.90 -11.46 -3.09
C TRP A 72 -7.30 -12.91 -2.83
N SER A 73 -7.81 -13.58 -3.84
CA SER A 73 -8.04 -15.02 -3.81
C SER A 73 -6.71 -15.75 -3.99
N THR A 74 -6.42 -16.71 -3.13
CA THR A 74 -5.13 -17.42 -3.11
C THR A 74 -5.31 -18.87 -3.53
N LYS A 75 -4.43 -19.36 -4.41
CA LYS A 75 -4.32 -20.79 -4.74
C LYS A 75 -2.85 -21.23 -4.73
N GLN A 76 -2.60 -22.52 -4.50
CA GLN A 76 -1.28 -23.09 -4.72
C GLN A 76 -1.07 -23.42 -6.20
N ASN A 77 0.17 -23.27 -6.68
CA ASN A 77 0.60 -23.73 -7.99
C ASN A 77 1.27 -25.12 -7.89
N GLU A 78 1.51 -25.73 -9.05
CA GLU A 78 2.09 -27.08 -9.15
C GLU A 78 3.55 -27.17 -8.64
N PHE A 79 4.20 -26.03 -8.39
CA PHE A 79 5.58 -25.92 -7.93
C PHE A 79 5.67 -25.54 -6.44
N GLY A 80 4.56 -25.59 -5.69
CA GLY A 80 4.51 -25.28 -4.25
C GLY A 80 4.48 -23.79 -3.89
N GLY A 81 4.31 -22.89 -4.86
CA GLY A 81 4.16 -21.45 -4.65
C GLY A 81 2.69 -21.01 -4.54
N SER A 82 2.46 -19.86 -3.92
CA SER A 82 1.13 -19.22 -3.84
C SER A 82 0.92 -18.21 -4.96
N MET A 83 -0.28 -18.22 -5.53
CA MET A 83 -0.72 -17.32 -6.58
C MET A 83 -1.97 -16.58 -6.11
N HIS A 84 -2.06 -15.29 -6.43
CA HIS A 84 -3.08 -14.38 -5.91
C HIS A 84 -3.84 -13.69 -7.05
N ALA A 85 -5.17 -13.67 -6.98
CA ALA A 85 -6.03 -13.01 -7.96
C ALA A 85 -6.88 -11.91 -7.30
N PHE A 86 -6.83 -10.72 -7.88
CA PHE A 86 -7.48 -9.51 -7.37
C PHE A 86 -9.01 -9.68 -7.24
N GLN A 87 -9.57 -9.25 -6.11
CA GLN A 87 -11.01 -9.30 -5.83
C GLN A 87 -11.53 -7.88 -5.56
N ALA A 88 -12.03 -7.19 -6.60
CA ALA A 88 -12.34 -5.76 -6.53
C ALA A 88 -13.29 -5.37 -5.38
N ASP A 89 -14.35 -6.14 -5.14
CA ASP A 89 -15.33 -5.83 -4.08
C ASP A 89 -14.76 -6.05 -2.68
N ARG A 90 -13.95 -7.11 -2.51
CA ARG A 90 -13.23 -7.38 -1.26
C ARG A 90 -12.12 -6.36 -1.01
N PHE A 91 -11.45 -5.92 -2.08
CA PHE A 91 -10.42 -4.90 -2.01
C PHE A 91 -10.94 -3.58 -1.46
N ARG A 92 -12.08 -3.08 -1.95
CA ARG A 92 -12.66 -1.83 -1.44
C ARG A 92 -13.01 -1.93 0.05
N THR A 93 -13.52 -3.09 0.48
CA THR A 93 -13.85 -3.35 1.89
C THR A 93 -12.60 -3.36 2.75
N ALA A 94 -11.59 -4.16 2.37
CA ALA A 94 -10.33 -4.25 3.09
C ALA A 94 -9.56 -2.91 3.13
N LEU A 95 -9.61 -2.12 2.05
CA LEU A 95 -9.01 -0.80 2.02
C LEU A 95 -9.70 0.16 3.00
N ALA A 96 -11.03 0.14 3.08
CA ALA A 96 -11.77 0.97 4.03
C ALA A 96 -11.46 0.60 5.48
N GLU A 97 -11.28 -0.69 5.79
CA GLU A 97 -10.82 -1.15 7.11
C GLU A 97 -9.42 -0.63 7.44
N LEU A 98 -8.45 -0.78 6.52
CA LEU A 98 -7.09 -0.28 6.73
C LEU A 98 -7.07 1.24 6.93
N GLN A 99 -7.89 1.98 6.17
CA GLN A 99 -8.04 3.42 6.34
C GLN A 99 -8.66 3.80 7.69
N ALA A 100 -9.50 2.95 8.27
CA ALA A 100 -10.11 3.17 9.58
C ALA A 100 -9.13 2.86 10.72
N GLU A 101 -8.27 1.86 10.54
CA GLU A 101 -7.28 1.39 11.52
C GLU A 101 -6.01 2.28 11.60
N ASP A 102 -5.63 2.94 10.50
CA ASP A 102 -4.36 3.70 10.43
C ASP A 102 -4.45 5.11 11.04
N GLU A 103 -3.66 5.36 12.08
CA GLU A 103 -3.65 6.63 12.81
C GLU A 103 -3.24 7.83 11.94
N ASN A 104 -2.28 7.66 11.03
CA ASN A 104 -1.84 8.75 10.15
C ASN A 104 -2.94 9.09 9.14
N VAL A 105 -3.69 8.10 8.65
CA VAL A 105 -4.88 8.31 7.81
C VAL A 105 -5.94 9.11 8.59
N GLN A 106 -6.19 8.76 9.85
CA GLN A 106 -7.15 9.50 10.69
C GLN A 106 -6.70 10.94 10.94
N ARG A 107 -5.42 11.16 11.23
CA ARG A 107 -4.86 12.51 11.38
C ARG A 107 -4.96 13.33 10.11
N ALA A 108 -4.66 12.76 8.95
CA ALA A 108 -4.81 13.44 7.67
C ALA A 108 -6.27 13.84 7.38
N LYS A 109 -7.25 13.02 7.79
CA LYS A 109 -8.68 13.37 7.68
C LYS A 109 -9.06 14.54 8.58
N ALA A 110 -8.45 14.64 9.77
CA ALA A 110 -8.73 15.70 10.73
C ALA A 110 -8.00 17.02 10.43
N GLU A 111 -6.73 16.95 10.04
CA GLU A 111 -5.84 18.10 9.80
C GLU A 111 -5.87 18.58 8.33
N GLY A 112 -6.38 17.78 7.41
CA GLY A 112 -6.48 18.10 5.98
C GLY A 112 -5.20 17.80 5.17
N PRO A 113 -5.18 18.16 3.88
CA PRO A 113 -4.11 17.77 2.95
C PRO A 113 -2.69 18.23 3.34
N GLU A 114 -2.58 19.36 4.06
CA GLU A 114 -1.31 19.94 4.52
C GLU A 114 -0.57 19.04 5.53
N TYR A 115 -1.30 18.15 6.21
CA TYR A 115 -0.72 17.17 7.14
C TYR A 115 0.41 16.36 6.51
N TRP A 116 0.22 15.88 5.27
CA TRP A 116 1.20 15.04 4.61
C TRP A 116 2.50 15.80 4.34
N GLU A 117 2.40 17.03 3.85
CA GLU A 117 3.59 17.86 3.58
C GLU A 117 4.38 18.12 4.86
N LYS A 118 3.69 18.43 5.96
CA LYS A 118 4.30 18.62 7.28
C LYS A 118 4.92 17.33 7.84
N ALA A 119 4.21 16.21 7.75
CA ALA A 119 4.69 14.93 8.26
C ALA A 119 5.92 14.42 7.48
N PHE A 120 5.88 14.49 6.15
CA PHE A 120 7.01 14.06 5.32
C PHE A 120 8.21 15.00 5.48
N SER A 121 8.01 16.32 5.53
CA SER A 121 9.12 17.26 5.74
C SER A 121 9.85 17.03 7.07
N GLY A 122 9.12 16.68 8.13
CA GLY A 122 9.72 16.35 9.44
C GLY A 122 10.59 15.08 9.44
N LEU A 123 10.37 14.14 8.52
CA LEU A 123 11.08 12.86 8.46
C LEU A 123 12.09 12.75 7.31
N VAL A 124 11.96 13.60 6.29
CA VAL A 124 12.86 13.64 5.12
C VAL A 124 13.96 14.68 5.27
N ALA A 125 13.84 15.62 6.21
CA ALA A 125 14.88 16.59 6.58
C ALA A 125 16.23 15.94 6.87
#